data_AF-A0A7C0YCZ3-F1
#
_entry.id   AF-A0A7C0YCZ3-F1
#
_cell.length_a   1.000
_cell.length_b   1.000
_cell.length_c   1.000
_cell.angle_alpha   90.00
_cell.angle_beta   90.00
_cell.angle_gamma   90.00
#
_symmetry.space_group_name_H-M   'P 1'
#
loop_
_entity.id
_entity.type
_entity.pdbx_description
1 polymer ?
#
loop_
_entity_poly.entity_id
_entity_poly.type
_entity_poly.pdbx_seq_one_letter_code
_entity_poly.pdbx_strand_id
1 'polypeptide(L)'
;MNEKGIDYRETFHPLGNYSPAMKGIDLLYYGNGRLSSNIYVLEEGRTLIDLGNFAGLVAELKEHYPQAQVERVIFTHAHFDHIGGLGEILTHWNPQIIIHKVELEGVLPGGTTLKKAFQEMGIEDFMELEGNEDIELCDRKLRVLYTPGHTPGSISLYDLEKRVLFSGDTAFPMM
;
A
#
# COMPACT_ATOMS: atom_id res chain seq x y z
N MET A 1 2.53 -30.18 4.14
CA MET A 1 3.58 -29.28 4.64
C MET A 1 4.79 -29.47 3.75
N ASN A 2 5.08 -28.47 2.94
CA ASN A 2 6.23 -28.39 2.04
C ASN A 2 7.36 -27.65 2.76
N GLU A 3 8.60 -28.09 2.54
CA GLU A 3 9.80 -27.85 3.36
C GLU A 3 10.32 -26.39 3.38
N LYS A 4 9.47 -25.41 3.08
CA LYS A 4 9.73 -23.96 3.20
C LYS A 4 8.60 -23.14 3.84
N GLY A 5 7.66 -23.77 4.55
CA GLY A 5 6.94 -23.12 5.66
C GLY A 5 6.10 -21.87 5.35
N ILE A 6 5.48 -21.77 4.16
CA ILE A 6 4.45 -20.75 3.90
C ILE A 6 3.10 -21.47 3.87
N ASP A 7 2.24 -21.20 4.87
CA ASP A 7 0.83 -21.60 4.81
C ASP A 7 0.07 -20.53 4.02
N TYR A 8 -0.40 -20.89 2.82
CA TYR A 8 -1.19 -20.00 1.96
C TYR A 8 -2.59 -19.67 2.52
N ARG A 9 -2.95 -20.22 3.69
CA ARG A 9 -4.13 -19.83 4.47
C ARG A 9 -3.84 -18.69 5.45
N GLU A 10 -2.57 -18.49 5.81
CA GLU A 10 -2.18 -17.39 6.67
C GLU A 10 -2.20 -16.10 5.87
N THR A 11 -2.85 -15.09 6.44
CA THR A 11 -3.07 -13.78 5.85
C THR A 11 -2.01 -12.78 6.26
N PHE A 12 -1.35 -13.02 7.39
CA PHE A 12 -0.35 -12.14 7.98
C PHE A 12 1.02 -12.80 8.03
N HIS A 13 2.03 -12.09 7.53
CA HIS A 13 3.40 -12.59 7.44
C HIS A 13 4.40 -11.55 7.94
N PRO A 14 5.05 -11.77 9.10
CA PRO A 14 6.11 -10.88 9.55
C PRO A 14 7.36 -11.02 8.70
N LEU A 15 7.65 -10.03 7.85
CA LEU A 15 8.72 -10.17 6.85
C LEU A 15 10.12 -10.20 7.47
N GLY A 16 10.26 -9.62 8.67
CA GLY A 16 11.47 -9.69 9.48
C GLY A 16 11.92 -11.13 9.82
N ASN A 17 11.00 -12.10 9.82
CA ASN A 17 11.33 -13.52 10.04
C ASN A 17 12.05 -14.15 8.83
N TYR A 18 11.93 -13.55 7.64
CA TYR A 18 12.52 -14.05 6.40
C TYR A 18 13.80 -13.30 6.02
N SER A 19 13.89 -12.00 6.36
CA SER A 19 15.08 -11.18 6.10
C SER A 19 15.24 -10.07 7.14
N PRO A 20 16.44 -9.88 7.74
CA PRO A 20 16.71 -8.77 8.64
C PRO A 20 16.46 -7.38 8.02
N ALA A 21 16.59 -7.26 6.69
CA ALA A 21 16.31 -6.02 5.95
C ALA A 21 14.83 -5.59 6.03
N MET A 22 13.94 -6.57 6.24
CA MET A 22 12.49 -6.37 6.28
C MET A 22 11.94 -6.30 7.72
N LYS A 23 12.80 -6.21 8.74
CA LYS A 23 12.35 -6.03 10.13
C LYS A 23 11.44 -4.79 10.25
N GLY A 24 10.30 -4.96 10.92
CA GLY A 24 9.30 -3.90 11.08
C GLY A 24 8.39 -3.68 9.87
N ILE A 25 8.48 -4.57 8.86
CA ILE A 25 7.52 -4.65 7.75
C ILE A 25 6.81 -5.98 7.88
N ASP A 26 5.49 -5.92 7.95
CA ASP A 26 4.64 -7.10 7.93
C ASP A 26 3.77 -7.07 6.67
N LEU A 27 3.46 -8.24 6.11
CA LEU A 27 2.69 -8.37 4.88
C LEU A 27 1.31 -8.95 5.21
N LEU A 28 0.27 -8.27 4.76
CA LEU A 28 -1.06 -8.83 4.63
C LEU A 28 -1.27 -9.30 3.18
N TYR A 29 -1.47 -10.60 3.00
CA TYR A 29 -1.63 -11.27 1.71
C TYR A 29 -2.84 -12.20 1.72
N TYR A 30 -3.64 -12.19 0.65
CA TYR A 30 -4.84 -13.04 0.54
C TYR A 30 -4.77 -13.96 -0.67
N GLY A 31 -4.02 -15.06 -0.54
CA GLY A 31 -3.76 -16.03 -1.62
C GLY A 31 -4.90 -16.94 -2.04
N ASN A 32 -6.14 -16.69 -1.59
CA ASN A 32 -7.30 -17.56 -1.83
C ASN A 32 -8.05 -17.26 -3.14
N GLY A 33 -7.36 -16.78 -4.18
CA GLY A 33 -7.95 -16.53 -5.50
C GLY A 33 -8.83 -15.28 -5.61
N ARG A 34 -8.79 -14.39 -4.61
CA ARG A 34 -9.32 -13.03 -4.73
C ARG A 34 -8.25 -12.18 -5.42
N LEU A 35 -8.63 -11.45 -6.47
CA LEU A 35 -7.77 -10.43 -7.08
C LEU A 35 -7.56 -9.36 -6.02
N SER A 36 -6.40 -9.27 -5.38
CA SER A 36 -6.04 -8.24 -4.38
C SER A 36 -4.54 -7.99 -4.46
N SER A 37 -4.12 -6.77 -4.17
CA SER A 37 -2.71 -6.46 -3.96
C SER A 37 -2.19 -6.93 -2.60
N ASN A 38 -0.86 -6.99 -2.50
CA ASN A 38 -0.15 -7.09 -1.24
C ASN A 38 -0.31 -5.79 -0.45
N ILE A 39 -0.53 -5.89 0.85
CA ILE A 39 -0.61 -4.74 1.76
C ILE A 39 0.57 -4.83 2.72
N TYR A 40 1.42 -3.80 2.73
CA TYR A 40 2.54 -3.77 3.67
C TYR A 40 2.19 -2.89 4.86
N VAL A 41 2.38 -3.43 6.06
CA VAL A 41 2.12 -2.77 7.33
C VAL A 41 3.44 -2.37 7.97
N LEU A 42 3.56 -1.09 8.29
CA LEU A 42 4.72 -0.51 8.97
C LEU A 42 4.26 0.19 10.26
N GLU A 43 5.19 0.41 11.18
CA GLU A 43 4.95 1.10 12.47
C GLU A 43 3.71 0.58 13.21
N GLU A 44 3.62 -0.74 13.36
CA GLU A 44 2.55 -1.37 14.13
C GLU A 44 1.13 -0.96 13.67
N GLY A 45 0.95 -0.78 12.35
CA GLY A 45 -0.35 -0.41 11.78
C GLY A 45 -0.59 1.08 11.61
N ARG A 46 0.43 1.94 11.83
CA ARG A 46 0.30 3.40 11.59
C ARG A 46 0.45 3.79 10.13
N THR A 47 1.25 3.03 9.37
CA THR A 47 1.54 3.34 7.97
C THR A 47 1.30 2.11 7.11
N LEU A 48 0.52 2.27 6.05
CA LEU A 48 0.20 1.21 5.09
C LEU A 48 0.74 1.55 3.69
N ILE A 49 1.26 0.55 2.99
CA ILE A 49 1.58 0.63 1.56
C ILE A 49 0.58 -0.24 0.82
N ASP A 50 -0.22 0.40 -0.03
CA ASP A 50 -1.42 -0.15 -0.68
C ASP A 50 -2.46 -0.71 0.33
N LEU A 51 -3.67 -1.01 -0.12
CA LEU A 51 -4.79 -1.41 0.75
C LEU A 51 -5.56 -2.64 0.24
N GLY A 52 -5.12 -3.28 -0.86
CA GLY A 52 -5.90 -4.36 -1.43
C GLY A 52 -7.26 -3.86 -1.96
N ASN A 53 -8.13 -4.82 -2.29
CA ASN A 53 -9.59 -4.62 -2.37
C ASN A 53 -10.33 -5.52 -1.37
N PHE A 54 -9.64 -5.84 -0.27
CA PHE A 54 -10.08 -6.81 0.70
C PHE A 54 -11.15 -6.22 1.62
N ALA A 55 -12.30 -6.88 1.70
CA ALA A 55 -13.27 -6.64 2.76
C ALA A 55 -12.85 -7.40 4.02
N GLY A 56 -12.56 -6.67 5.09
CA GLY A 56 -12.07 -7.17 6.38
C GLY A 56 -10.68 -6.65 6.76
N LEU A 57 -10.11 -5.71 6.00
CA LEU A 57 -8.77 -5.17 6.24
C LEU A 57 -8.64 -4.60 7.65
N VAL A 58 -9.65 -3.88 8.13
CA VAL A 58 -9.60 -3.27 9.47
C VAL A 58 -9.66 -4.34 10.55
N ALA A 59 -10.47 -5.39 10.36
CA ALA A 59 -10.57 -6.49 11.31
C ALA A 59 -9.24 -7.22 11.42
N GLU A 60 -8.63 -7.57 10.29
CA GLU A 60 -7.31 -8.21 10.25
C GLU A 60 -6.23 -7.31 10.86
N LEU A 61 -6.20 -6.02 10.50
CA LEU A 61 -5.23 -5.08 11.06
C LEU A 61 -5.35 -4.99 12.59
N LYS A 62 -6.58 -4.95 13.12
CA LYS A 62 -6.83 -4.90 14.57
C LYS A 62 -6.56 -6.23 15.29
N GLU A 63 -6.65 -7.36 14.60
CA GLU A 63 -6.27 -8.66 15.16
C GLU A 63 -4.77 -8.69 15.49
N HIS A 64 -3.93 -8.23 14.57
CA HIS A 64 -2.47 -8.23 14.75
C HIS A 64 -1.95 -6.97 15.45
N TYR A 65 -2.65 -5.83 15.31
CA TYR A 65 -2.32 -4.56 15.94
C TYR A 65 -3.56 -3.95 16.61
N PRO A 66 -3.94 -4.40 17.83
CA PRO A 66 -5.13 -3.93 18.52
C PRO A 66 -5.15 -2.42 18.81
N GLN A 67 -3.98 -1.76 18.78
CA GLN A 67 -3.79 -0.33 19.01
C GLN A 67 -3.53 0.45 17.71
N ALA A 68 -3.73 -0.17 16.53
CA ALA A 68 -3.48 0.48 15.26
C ALA A 68 -4.22 1.81 15.15
N GLN A 69 -3.48 2.81 14.68
CA GLN A 69 -4.00 4.11 14.32
C GLN A 69 -3.43 4.46 12.95
N VAL A 70 -4.18 4.16 11.89
CA VAL A 70 -3.70 4.39 10.52
C VAL A 70 -3.62 5.90 10.29
N GLU A 71 -2.39 6.41 10.26
CA GLU A 71 -2.05 7.82 10.09
C GLU A 71 -1.68 8.12 8.64
N ARG A 72 -1.12 7.13 7.93
CA ARG A 72 -0.60 7.30 6.57
C ARG A 72 -0.94 6.10 5.70
N VAL A 73 -1.35 6.36 4.48
CA VAL A 73 -1.46 5.37 3.41
C VAL A 73 -0.67 5.87 2.22
N ILE A 74 0.27 5.08 1.74
CA ILE A 74 0.96 5.34 0.48
C ILE A 74 0.47 4.37 -0.59
N PHE A 75 0.00 4.89 -1.70
CA PHE A 75 -0.39 4.08 -2.86
C PHE A 75 0.77 4.03 -3.85
N THR A 76 1.16 2.81 -4.23
CA THR A 76 2.12 2.61 -5.31
C THR A 76 1.52 3.01 -6.65
N HIS A 77 0.21 2.83 -6.81
CA HIS A 77 -0.55 3.26 -7.97
C HIS A 77 -2.07 3.20 -7.70
N ALA A 78 -2.87 3.79 -8.59
CA ALA A 78 -4.33 3.82 -8.45
C ALA A 78 -5.05 2.77 -9.31
N HIS A 79 -4.83 1.50 -9.00
CA HIS A 79 -5.66 0.41 -9.50
C HIS A 79 -6.62 -0.10 -8.42
N PHE A 80 -7.78 -0.63 -8.82
CA PHE A 80 -8.90 -0.88 -7.90
C PHE A 80 -8.57 -1.90 -6.79
N ASP A 81 -7.64 -2.80 -7.03
CA ASP A 81 -7.15 -3.79 -6.08
C ASP A 81 -5.96 -3.31 -5.24
N HIS A 82 -5.50 -2.08 -5.44
CA HIS A 82 -4.56 -1.37 -4.56
C HIS A 82 -5.25 -0.33 -3.68
N ILE A 83 -6.26 0.38 -4.22
CA ILE A 83 -6.98 1.44 -3.48
C ILE A 83 -8.32 0.98 -2.88
N GLY A 84 -8.80 -0.21 -3.21
CA GLY A 84 -10.15 -0.67 -2.89
C GLY A 84 -10.46 -0.76 -1.39
N GLY A 85 -9.46 -1.04 -0.56
CA GLY A 85 -9.60 -1.07 0.91
C GLY A 85 -9.82 0.30 1.56
N LEU A 86 -9.65 1.41 0.82
CA LEU A 86 -9.72 2.76 1.37
C LEU A 86 -11.06 3.07 2.03
N GLY A 87 -12.17 2.61 1.44
CA GLY A 87 -13.50 2.80 2.00
C GLY A 87 -13.63 2.19 3.40
N GLU A 88 -13.02 1.03 3.65
CA GLU A 88 -13.03 0.38 4.96
C GLU A 88 -12.16 1.14 5.97
N ILE A 89 -10.96 1.57 5.56
CA ILE A 89 -10.05 2.38 6.39
C ILE A 89 -10.74 3.66 6.88
N LEU A 90 -11.46 4.36 6.00
CA LEU A 90 -12.15 5.61 6.33
C LEU A 90 -13.31 5.47 7.32
N THR A 91 -13.79 4.24 7.58
CA THR A 91 -14.79 4.02 8.65
C THR A 91 -14.21 4.13 10.06
N HIS A 92 -12.88 4.13 10.18
CA HIS A 92 -12.17 4.11 11.47
C HIS A 92 -11.12 5.21 11.61
N TRP A 93 -10.47 5.59 10.52
CA TRP A 93 -9.33 6.49 10.53
C TRP A 93 -9.40 7.50 9.37
N ASN A 94 -8.69 8.62 9.50
CA ASN A 94 -8.58 9.63 8.44
C ASN A 94 -7.09 9.87 8.13
N PRO A 95 -6.43 8.94 7.40
CA PRO A 95 -5.00 9.03 7.15
C PRO A 95 -4.66 10.07 6.10
N GLN A 96 -3.42 10.55 6.13
CA GLN A 96 -2.83 11.24 4.97
C GLN A 96 -2.66 10.24 3.82
N ILE A 97 -3.08 10.65 2.63
CA ILE A 97 -2.88 9.88 1.40
C ILE A 97 -1.63 10.39 0.68
N ILE A 98 -0.65 9.50 0.54
CA ILE A 98 0.59 9.75 -0.18
C ILE A 98 0.50 9.02 -1.53
N ILE A 99 0.57 9.75 -2.63
CA ILE A 99 0.36 9.16 -3.97
C ILE A 99 0.99 10.04 -5.04
N HIS A 100 1.41 9.46 -6.15
CA HIS A 100 1.90 10.22 -7.29
C HIS A 100 0.81 11.13 -7.87
N LYS A 101 1.15 12.39 -8.14
CA LYS A 101 0.19 13.42 -8.57
C LYS A 101 -0.62 13.04 -9.81
N VAL A 102 0.00 12.30 -10.73
CA VAL A 102 -0.64 11.88 -11.99
C VAL A 102 -1.80 10.91 -11.73
N GLU A 103 -1.75 10.09 -10.67
CA GLU A 103 -2.88 9.23 -10.31
C GLU A 103 -4.08 10.07 -9.84
N LEU A 104 -3.84 11.12 -9.06
CA LEU A 104 -4.87 12.02 -8.55
C LEU A 104 -5.60 12.78 -9.68
N GLU A 105 -4.90 13.07 -10.77
CA GLU A 105 -5.44 13.67 -11.99
C GLU A 105 -6.19 12.68 -12.89
N GLY A 106 -6.03 11.37 -12.64
CA GLY A 106 -6.71 10.31 -13.38
C GLY A 106 -8.23 10.45 -13.34
N VAL A 107 -8.87 10.33 -14.51
CA VAL A 107 -10.32 10.50 -14.65
C VAL A 107 -11.01 9.14 -14.54
N LEU A 108 -11.85 8.99 -13.52
CA LEU A 108 -12.66 7.81 -13.28
C LEU A 108 -13.87 7.75 -14.24
N PRO A 109 -14.48 6.56 -14.44
CA PRO A 109 -15.76 6.44 -15.11
C PRO A 109 -16.79 7.40 -14.49
N GLY A 110 -17.39 8.27 -15.32
CA GLY A 110 -18.25 9.35 -14.85
C GLY A 110 -17.61 10.75 -14.87
N GLY A 111 -16.34 10.86 -15.26
CA GLY A 111 -15.70 12.16 -15.58
C GLY A 111 -15.16 12.92 -14.36
N THR A 112 -15.10 12.28 -13.19
CA THR A 112 -14.55 12.86 -11.96
C THR A 112 -13.10 12.41 -11.78
N THR A 113 -12.21 13.31 -11.37
CA THR A 113 -10.82 12.95 -11.06
C THR A 113 -10.75 12.12 -9.79
N LEU A 114 -9.74 11.26 -9.67
CA LEU A 114 -9.52 10.47 -8.45
C LEU A 114 -9.41 11.36 -7.22
N LYS A 115 -8.70 12.49 -7.34
CA LYS A 115 -8.60 13.49 -6.26
C LYS A 115 -9.95 13.95 -5.76
N LYS A 116 -10.85 14.32 -6.68
CA LYS A 116 -12.19 14.79 -6.34
C LYS A 116 -13.02 13.65 -5.72
N ALA A 117 -12.90 12.42 -6.23
CA ALA A 117 -13.56 11.27 -5.64
C ALA A 117 -13.09 11.01 -4.19
N PHE A 118 -11.78 11.06 -3.93
CA PHE A 118 -11.23 10.95 -2.57
C PHE A 118 -11.69 12.09 -1.65
N GLN A 119 -11.77 13.32 -2.15
CA GLN A 119 -12.32 14.45 -1.39
C GLN A 119 -13.81 14.27 -1.07
N GLU A 120 -14.61 13.75 -2.00
CA GLU A 120 -16.02 13.41 -1.75
C GLU A 120 -16.19 12.28 -0.72
N MET A 121 -15.16 11.43 -0.55
CA MET A 121 -15.08 10.43 0.53
C MET A 121 -14.61 11.02 1.87
N GLY A 122 -14.27 12.30 1.93
CA GLY A 122 -13.84 13.00 3.16
C GLY A 122 -12.32 13.07 3.37
N ILE A 123 -11.51 12.71 2.37
CA ILE A 123 -10.04 12.82 2.45
C ILE A 123 -9.62 14.24 2.09
N GLU A 124 -8.92 14.90 3.00
CA GLU A 124 -8.44 16.28 2.80
C GLU A 124 -6.91 16.39 2.76
N ASP A 125 -6.19 15.45 3.40
CA ASP A 125 -4.73 15.49 3.53
C ASP A 125 -4.07 14.62 2.45
N PHE A 126 -3.43 15.28 1.49
CA PHE A 126 -2.69 14.64 0.40
C PHE A 126 -1.24 15.08 0.41
N MET A 127 -0.33 14.12 0.29
CA MET A 127 1.06 14.35 -0.09
C MET A 127 1.26 13.85 -1.52
N GLU A 128 1.46 14.78 -2.44
CA GLU A 128 1.64 14.47 -3.86
C GLU A 128 3.12 14.17 -4.17
N LEU A 129 3.37 13.02 -4.78
CA LEU A 129 4.70 12.61 -5.23
C LEU A 129 4.92 12.96 -6.71
N GLU A 130 6.17 13.26 -7.06
CA GLU A 130 6.65 13.65 -8.39
C GLU A 130 7.45 12.54 -9.08
N GLY A 131 8.04 11.64 -8.30
CA GLY A 131 9.01 10.67 -8.77
C GLY A 131 10.45 11.21 -8.80
N ASN A 132 11.39 10.41 -8.28
CA ASN A 132 12.83 10.67 -8.10
C ASN A 132 13.24 11.42 -6.84
N GLU A 133 12.32 11.79 -5.96
CA GLU A 133 12.58 12.36 -4.63
C GLU A 133 12.88 11.27 -3.58
N ASP A 134 13.52 11.70 -2.48
CA ASP A 134 13.61 10.87 -1.27
C ASP A 134 12.50 11.31 -0.30
N ILE A 135 11.80 10.35 0.30
CA ILE A 135 10.81 10.56 1.37
C ILE A 135 11.24 9.86 2.65
N GLU A 136 10.81 10.41 3.78
CA GLU A 136 10.88 9.73 5.07
C GLU A 136 9.54 9.03 5.30
N LEU A 137 9.57 7.70 5.35
CA LEU A 137 8.43 6.87 5.67
C LEU A 137 8.80 6.02 6.88
N CYS A 138 8.22 6.35 8.03
CA CYS A 138 8.54 5.70 9.30
C CYS A 138 10.02 5.90 9.71
N ASP A 139 10.70 4.83 10.09
CA ASP A 139 12.13 4.79 10.37
C ASP A 139 12.99 4.59 9.09
N ARG A 140 12.39 4.76 7.90
CA ARG A 140 13.02 4.47 6.61
C ARG A 140 13.10 5.70 5.73
N LYS A 141 14.23 5.82 5.03
CA LYS A 141 14.41 6.77 3.94
C LYS A 141 14.26 6.05 2.61
N LEU A 142 13.20 6.37 1.87
CA LEU A 142 12.83 5.70 0.63
C LEU A 142 13.05 6.64 -0.56
N ARG A 143 13.70 6.15 -1.62
CA ARG A 143 13.69 6.79 -2.93
C ARG A 143 12.39 6.43 -3.64
N VAL A 144 11.61 7.43 -4.00
CA VAL A 144 10.48 7.28 -4.92
C VAL A 144 11.05 7.13 -6.33
N LEU A 145 10.75 6.02 -6.97
CA LEU A 145 11.11 5.76 -8.37
C LEU A 145 9.84 5.88 -9.21
N TYR A 146 9.83 6.79 -10.18
CA TYR A 146 8.73 6.87 -11.14
C TYR A 146 8.81 5.67 -12.08
N THR A 147 7.80 4.81 -12.02
CA THR A 147 7.76 3.53 -12.76
C THR A 147 6.42 3.38 -13.46
N PRO A 148 6.06 4.30 -14.38
CA PRO A 148 4.77 4.28 -15.07
C PRO A 148 4.58 2.95 -15.81
N GLY A 149 3.36 2.42 -15.75
CA GLY A 149 3.02 1.10 -16.27
C GLY A 149 1.57 1.05 -16.72
N HIS A 150 0.80 0.08 -16.19
CA HIS A 150 -0.62 -0.04 -16.53
C HIS A 150 -1.44 1.14 -15.98
N THR A 151 -0.96 1.82 -14.92
CA THR A 151 -1.39 3.17 -14.57
C THR A 151 -0.28 4.19 -14.85
N PRO A 152 -0.64 5.43 -15.23
CA PRO A 152 0.34 6.44 -15.62
C PRO A 152 1.14 7.00 -14.44
N GLY A 153 0.62 6.95 -13.22
CA GLY A 153 1.30 7.47 -12.03
C GLY A 153 1.98 6.40 -11.16
N SER A 154 2.17 5.18 -11.68
CA SER A 154 2.80 4.11 -10.92
C SER A 154 4.19 4.49 -10.41
N ILE A 155 4.47 4.16 -9.14
CA ILE A 155 5.75 4.35 -8.47
C ILE A 155 6.22 3.05 -7.80
N SER A 156 7.54 2.96 -7.62
CA SER A 156 8.17 2.01 -6.71
C SER A 156 8.87 2.76 -5.58
N LEU A 157 8.91 2.17 -4.39
CA LEU A 157 9.57 2.74 -3.21
C LEU A 157 10.80 1.91 -2.87
N TYR A 158 11.98 2.52 -2.97
CA TYR A 158 13.25 1.84 -2.77
C TYR A 158 13.96 2.29 -1.50
N ASP A 159 14.12 1.39 -0.54
CA ASP A 159 14.98 1.58 0.61
C ASP A 159 16.43 1.29 0.20
N LEU A 160 17.24 2.33 -0.02
CA LEU A 160 18.63 2.17 -0.46
C LEU A 160 19.50 1.48 0.59
N GLU A 161 19.24 1.70 1.88
CA GLU A 161 20.06 1.17 2.96
C GLU A 161 19.79 -0.33 3.14
N LYS A 162 18.51 -0.71 3.20
CA LYS A 162 18.10 -2.09 3.41
C LYS A 162 18.01 -2.90 2.11
N ARG A 163 18.10 -2.25 0.94
CA ARG A 163 17.94 -2.84 -0.39
C ARG A 163 16.59 -3.55 -0.55
N VAL A 164 15.53 -2.91 -0.06
CA VAL A 164 14.15 -3.40 -0.16
C VAL A 164 13.40 -2.54 -1.16
N LEU A 165 12.68 -3.18 -2.09
CA LEU A 165 11.86 -2.50 -3.09
C LEU A 165 10.39 -2.90 -2.91
N PHE A 166 9.53 -1.91 -2.71
CA PHE A 166 8.09 -2.07 -2.88
C PHE A 166 7.76 -1.66 -4.32
N SER A 167 7.50 -2.63 -5.19
CA SER A 167 7.41 -2.40 -6.64
C SER A 167 6.04 -1.99 -7.15
N GLY A 168 5.01 -2.08 -6.30
CA GLY A 168 3.64 -2.22 -6.80
C GLY A 168 3.59 -3.32 -7.86
N ASP A 169 2.97 -3.00 -8.99
CA ASP A 169 2.84 -3.93 -10.11
C ASP A 169 4.02 -3.95 -11.09
N THR A 170 5.01 -3.06 -10.94
CA THR A 170 6.13 -2.94 -11.89
C THR A 170 6.94 -4.23 -12.05
N ALA A 171 7.02 -5.06 -11.02
CA ALA A 171 7.80 -6.30 -11.06
C ALA A 171 7.05 -7.50 -11.67
N PHE A 172 5.74 -7.38 -11.94
CA PHE A 172 4.96 -8.46 -12.54
C PHE A 172 5.00 -8.38 -14.07
N PRO A 173 5.10 -9.53 -14.77
CA PRO A 173 4.97 -9.54 -16.22
C PRO A 173 3.55 -9.09 -16.60
N MET A 174 3.44 -8.11 -17.49
CA MET A 174 2.16 -7.79 -18.15
C MET A 174 1.69 -9.06 -18.89
N MET A 175 0.64 -9.70 -18.38
CA MET A 175 -0.04 -10.79 -19.08
C MET A 175 -1.10 -10.26 -20.03
#